data_AF-A0AAE1FDI3-F1
#
_entry.id   AF-A0AAE1FDI3-F1
#
_cell.length_a   1.000
_cell.length_b   1.000
_cell.length_c   1.000
_cell.angle_alpha   90.00
_cell.angle_beta   90.00
_cell.angle_gamma   90.00
#
_symmetry.space_group_name_H-M   'P 1'
#
loop_
_entity.id
_entity.type
_entity.pdbx_description
1 polymer ?
#
loop_
_entity_poly.entity_id
_entity_poly.type
_entity_poly.pdbx_seq_one_letter_code
_entity_poly.pdbx_strand_id
1 'polypeptide(L)'
;MKINRAIQDMPQHPQVTKLLSGTFINYFHCQKIIEILKETEKDSKNFLGWYGSQRMKDWQEVIKLYERENIYLAEAGHLLTRNIQYEIPYMRKMITDSNKKQTVSMYNVCIVYDGV
;
A
#
# COMPACT_ATOMS: atom_id res chain seq x y z
N MET A 1 6.14 -13.38 -14.39
CA MET A 1 5.44 -13.34 -13.08
C MET A 1 3.97 -13.01 -13.33
N LYS A 2 3.01 -13.73 -12.75
CA LYS A 2 1.56 -13.52 -13.03
C LYS A 2 1.07 -12.10 -12.66
N ILE A 3 1.73 -11.44 -11.72
CA ILE A 3 1.45 -10.06 -11.29
C ILE A 3 1.56 -9.06 -12.45
N ASN A 4 2.64 -9.11 -13.25
CA ASN A 4 2.83 -8.17 -14.36
C ASN A 4 1.71 -8.28 -15.41
N ARG A 5 1.19 -9.49 -15.63
CA ARG A 5 0.05 -9.72 -16.51
C ARG A 5 -1.26 -9.19 -15.90
N ALA A 6 -1.48 -9.45 -14.62
CA ALA A 6 -2.68 -8.97 -13.90
C ALA A 6 -2.74 -7.43 -13.84
N ILE A 7 -1.58 -6.75 -13.76
CA ILE A 7 -1.48 -5.28 -13.77
C ILE A 7 -1.96 -4.69 -15.09
N GLN A 8 -1.61 -5.32 -16.22
CA GLN A 8 -1.97 -4.81 -17.56
C GLN A 8 -3.48 -4.76 -17.78
N ASP A 9 -4.23 -5.62 -17.11
CA ASP A 9 -5.69 -5.69 -17.24
C ASP A 9 -6.42 -4.79 -16.22
N MET A 10 -5.75 -4.04 -15.35
CA MET A 10 -6.42 -3.21 -14.34
C MET A 10 -7.16 -2.01 -14.94
N PRO A 11 -8.37 -1.66 -14.44
CA PRO A 11 -9.05 -0.46 -14.88
C PRO A 11 -8.29 0.76 -14.33
N GLN A 12 -8.38 1.91 -15.00
CA GLN A 12 -7.88 3.16 -14.45
C GLN A 12 -8.75 3.57 -13.24
N HIS A 13 -8.41 3.02 -12.08
CA HIS A 13 -9.00 3.39 -10.81
C HIS A 13 -7.93 4.10 -9.96
N PRO A 14 -8.13 5.35 -9.52
CA PRO A 14 -7.09 6.14 -8.86
C PRO A 14 -6.45 5.44 -7.66
N GLN A 15 -7.23 4.68 -6.88
CA GLN A 15 -6.70 3.93 -5.73
C GLN A 15 -5.84 2.73 -6.15
N VAL A 16 -6.20 2.06 -7.26
CA VAL A 16 -5.41 0.96 -7.83
C VAL A 16 -4.11 1.53 -8.40
N THR A 17 -4.19 2.59 -9.18
CA THR A 17 -3.00 3.25 -9.75
C THR A 17 -2.05 3.71 -8.65
N LYS A 18 -2.57 4.23 -7.52
CA LYS A 18 -1.77 4.59 -6.35
C LYS A 18 -1.13 3.37 -5.67
N LEU A 19 -1.85 2.26 -5.52
CA LEU A 19 -1.31 1.01 -4.97
C LEU A 19 -0.23 0.40 -5.86
N LEU A 20 -0.36 0.54 -7.18
CA LEU A 20 0.56 -0.03 -8.17
C LEU A 20 1.74 0.90 -8.51
N SER A 21 1.67 2.19 -8.17
CA SER A 21 2.75 3.15 -8.44
C SER A 21 3.71 3.26 -7.26
N GLY A 22 5.01 3.14 -7.55
CA GLY A 22 6.08 3.46 -6.60
C GLY A 22 6.30 2.47 -5.45
N THR A 23 5.61 1.32 -5.41
CA THR A 23 5.80 0.31 -4.36
C THR A 23 6.10 -1.07 -4.94
N PHE A 24 6.88 -1.87 -4.21
CA PHE A 24 7.00 -3.29 -4.47
C PHE A 24 5.68 -3.97 -4.10
N ILE A 25 5.02 -4.62 -5.06
CA ILE A 25 3.71 -5.25 -4.84
C ILE A 25 3.90 -6.49 -3.97
N ASN A 26 3.23 -6.50 -2.82
CA ASN A 26 3.23 -7.59 -1.85
C ASN A 26 1.82 -8.20 -1.69
N TYR A 27 1.71 -9.24 -0.89
CA TYR A 27 0.47 -9.93 -0.55
C TYR A 27 -0.66 -8.97 -0.11
N PHE A 28 -0.37 -8.02 0.78
CA PHE A 28 -1.36 -7.09 1.31
C PHE A 28 -1.88 -6.14 0.24
N HIS A 29 -1.04 -5.73 -0.72
CA HIS A 29 -1.47 -4.95 -1.88
C HIS A 29 -2.43 -5.77 -2.76
N CYS A 30 -2.12 -7.05 -3.01
CA CYS A 30 -2.99 -7.95 -3.75
C CYS A 30 -4.36 -8.12 -3.07
N GLN A 31 -4.39 -8.23 -1.73
CA GLN A 31 -5.64 -8.31 -0.97
C GLN A 31 -6.47 -7.02 -1.12
N LYS A 32 -5.84 -5.85 -1.02
CA LYS A 32 -6.50 -4.56 -1.20
C LYS A 32 -7.09 -4.41 -2.61
N ILE A 33 -6.39 -4.91 -3.62
CA ILE A 33 -6.88 -4.91 -5.00
C ILE A 33 -8.13 -5.80 -5.13
N ILE A 34 -8.14 -6.99 -4.52
CA ILE A 34 -9.34 -7.84 -4.47
C ILE A 34 -10.51 -7.13 -3.78
N GLU A 35 -10.28 -6.42 -2.67
CA GLU A 35 -11.33 -5.63 -2.00
C GLU A 35 -11.93 -4.57 -2.93
N ILE A 36 -11.08 -3.78 -3.59
CA ILE A 36 -11.52 -2.76 -4.55
C ILE A 36 -12.33 -3.41 -5.67
N LEU A 37 -11.84 -4.51 -6.25
CA LEU A 37 -12.55 -5.21 -7.32
C LEU A 37 -13.92 -5.74 -6.87
N LYS A 38 -14.06 -6.21 -5.63
CA LYS A 38 -15.36 -6.63 -5.06
C LYS A 38 -16.35 -5.48 -4.98
N GLU A 39 -15.88 -4.27 -4.68
CA GLU A 39 -16.70 -3.06 -4.59
C GLU A 39 -17.06 -2.53 -5.98
N THR A 40 -16.08 -2.45 -6.88
CA THR A 40 -16.24 -1.81 -8.20
C THR A 40 -16.90 -2.71 -9.25
N GLU A 41 -16.81 -4.04 -9.10
CA GLU A 41 -17.38 -5.01 -10.05
C GLU A 41 -18.63 -5.71 -9.49
N LYS A 42 -19.30 -5.08 -8.52
CA LYS A 42 -20.45 -5.63 -7.78
C LYS A 42 -21.61 -6.04 -8.69
N ASP A 43 -21.79 -5.37 -9.82
CA ASP A 43 -22.85 -5.64 -10.82
C ASP A 43 -22.45 -6.69 -11.87
N SER A 44 -21.21 -7.18 -11.84
CA SER A 44 -20.71 -8.26 -12.73
C SER A 44 -20.89 -9.67 -12.16
N LYS A 45 -21.62 -9.79 -11.05
CA LYS A 45 -21.85 -11.08 -10.39
C LYS A 45 -22.75 -11.96 -11.23
N ASN A 46 -22.30 -13.18 -11.50
CA ASN A 46 -23.13 -14.20 -12.14
C ASN A 46 -24.31 -14.56 -11.20
N PHE A 47 -25.33 -15.23 -11.71
CA PHE A 47 -26.48 -15.74 -10.94
C PHE A 47 -26.11 -16.56 -9.68
N LEU A 48 -24.92 -17.16 -9.64
CA LEU A 48 -24.36 -17.90 -8.49
C LEU A 48 -23.54 -17.04 -7.51
N GLY A 49 -23.50 -15.72 -7.69
CA GLY A 49 -22.74 -14.79 -6.84
C GLY A 49 -21.21 -14.82 -7.05
N TRP A 50 -20.73 -15.53 -8.08
CA TRP A 50 -19.32 -15.56 -8.43
C TRP A 50 -18.96 -14.27 -9.15
N TYR A 51 -17.71 -13.82 -9.00
CA TYR A 51 -17.20 -12.69 -9.76
C TYR A 51 -16.66 -13.24 -11.09
N GLY A 52 -17.28 -12.83 -12.19
CA GLY A 52 -17.03 -13.44 -13.51
C GLY A 52 -15.83 -12.88 -14.27
N SER A 53 -15.35 -11.68 -13.92
CA SER A 53 -14.32 -10.97 -14.69
C SER A 53 -12.97 -11.72 -14.71
N GLN A 54 -12.27 -11.64 -15.85
CA GLN A 54 -10.94 -12.22 -15.99
C GLN A 54 -9.97 -11.63 -14.96
N ARG A 55 -10.06 -10.31 -14.76
CA ARG A 55 -9.30 -9.57 -13.75
C ARG A 55 -9.46 -10.12 -12.35
N MET A 56 -10.69 -10.34 -11.87
CA MET A 56 -10.89 -10.92 -10.55
C MET A 56 -10.26 -12.31 -10.45
N LYS A 57 -10.39 -13.14 -11.48
CA LYS A 57 -9.77 -14.48 -11.51
C LYS A 57 -8.25 -14.39 -11.45
N ASP A 58 -7.66 -13.46 -12.19
CA ASP A 58 -6.20 -13.26 -12.22
C ASP A 58 -5.67 -12.83 -10.85
N TRP A 59 -6.33 -11.88 -10.17
CA TRP A 59 -5.93 -11.45 -8.83
C TRP A 59 -6.20 -12.52 -7.76
N GLN A 60 -7.28 -13.29 -7.87
CA GLN A 60 -7.53 -14.42 -6.97
C GLN A 60 -6.47 -15.50 -7.12
N GLU A 61 -6.00 -15.75 -8.34
CA GLU A 61 -4.91 -16.68 -8.59
C GLU A 61 -3.58 -16.18 -8.00
N VAL A 62 -3.30 -14.87 -8.08
CA VAL A 62 -2.13 -14.28 -7.40
C VAL A 62 -2.21 -14.52 -5.88
N ILE A 63 -3.37 -14.32 -5.25
CA ILE A 63 -3.57 -14.61 -3.83
C ILE A 63 -3.32 -16.09 -3.51
N LYS A 64 -3.89 -17.01 -4.31
CA LYS A 64 -3.67 -18.46 -4.14
C LYS A 64 -2.20 -18.85 -4.23
N LEU A 65 -1.42 -18.18 -5.09
CA LEU A 65 0.02 -18.42 -5.19
C LEU A 65 0.78 -17.94 -3.94
N TYR A 66 0.35 -16.83 -3.32
CA TYR A 66 0.90 -16.37 -2.04
C TYR A 66 0.52 -17.27 -0.87
N GLU A 67 -0.71 -17.80 -0.88
CA GLU A 67 -1.21 -18.68 0.18
C GLU A 67 -0.64 -20.09 0.07
N ARG A 68 -0.29 -20.53 -1.15
CA ARG A 68 0.43 -21.78 -1.37
C ARG A 68 1.75 -21.75 -0.61
N GLU A 69 2.00 -22.81 0.16
CA GLU A 69 3.19 -22.97 1.00
C GLU A 69 3.40 -21.83 2.00
N ASN A 70 2.36 -21.04 2.28
CA ASN A 70 2.39 -19.91 3.22
C ASN A 70 3.45 -18.84 2.88
N ILE A 71 3.73 -18.60 1.60
CA ILE A 71 4.68 -17.57 1.15
C ILE A 71 4.33 -16.18 1.72
N TYR A 72 3.03 -15.88 1.84
CA TYR A 72 2.55 -14.64 2.45
C TYR A 72 3.06 -14.41 3.88
N LEU A 73 3.28 -15.48 4.68
CA LEU A 73 3.83 -15.36 6.04
C LEU A 73 5.30 -14.94 6.02
N ALA A 74 6.09 -15.49 5.11
CA ALA A 74 7.49 -15.11 4.95
C ALA A 74 7.63 -13.64 4.52
N GLU A 75 6.79 -13.20 3.57
CA GLU A 75 6.77 -11.80 3.15
C GLU A 75 6.29 -10.87 4.26
N ALA A 76 5.25 -11.26 5.01
CA ALA A 76 4.76 -10.50 6.17
C ALA A 76 5.84 -10.36 7.26
N GLY A 77 6.56 -11.45 7.55
CA GLY A 77 7.69 -11.44 8.49
C GLY A 77 8.80 -10.50 8.02
N HIS A 78 9.18 -10.56 6.75
CA HIS A 78 10.19 -9.68 6.19
C HIS A 78 9.79 -8.19 6.26
N LEU A 79 8.54 -7.88 5.90
CA LEU A 79 8.00 -6.51 6.00
C LEU A 79 7.99 -6.02 7.45
N LEU A 80 7.59 -6.88 8.39
CA LEU A 80 7.61 -6.55 9.82
C LEU A 80 9.02 -6.26 10.32
N THR A 81 9.99 -7.11 9.99
CA THR A 81 11.40 -6.91 10.35
C THR A 81 11.93 -5.59 9.79
N ARG A 82 11.67 -5.31 8.50
CA ARG A 82 12.07 -4.03 7.88
C ARG A 82 11.44 -2.82 8.57
N ASN A 83 10.16 -2.91 8.89
CA ASN A 83 9.44 -1.82 9.56
C ASN A 83 10.02 -1.53 10.94
N ILE A 84 10.28 -2.56 11.73
CA ILE A 84 10.84 -2.42 13.09
C ILE A 84 12.28 -1.89 13.04
N GLN A 85 13.11 -2.43 12.14
CA GLN A 85 14.54 -2.13 12.11
C GLN A 85 14.85 -0.79 11.45
N TYR A 86 14.11 -0.39 10.42
CA TYR A 86 14.48 0.74 9.56
C TYR A 86 13.38 1.79 9.45
N GLU A 87 12.18 1.41 9.04
CA GLU A 87 11.14 2.39 8.69
C GLU A 87 10.66 3.18 9.91
N ILE A 88 10.35 2.51 11.03
CA ILE A 88 9.88 3.16 12.26
C ILE A 88 10.97 4.07 12.86
N PRO A 89 12.23 3.62 13.07
CA PRO A 89 13.30 4.50 13.55
C PRO A 89 13.54 5.71 12.64
N TYR A 90 13.53 5.50 11.32
CA TYR A 90 13.68 6.58 10.35
C TYR A 90 12.56 7.62 10.46
N MET A 91 11.30 7.17 10.50
CA MET A 91 10.14 8.07 10.67
C MET A 91 10.20 8.82 12.00
N ARG A 92 10.58 8.17 13.11
CA ARG A 92 10.78 8.83 14.41
C ARG A 92 11.84 9.93 14.34
N LYS A 93 12.94 9.68 13.65
CA LYS A 93 14.00 10.68 13.43
C LYS A 93 13.47 11.85 12.60
N MET A 94 12.78 11.58 11.49
CA MET A 94 12.19 12.61 10.64
C MET A 94 11.20 13.52 11.38
N ILE A 95 10.34 12.94 12.23
CA ILE A 95 9.39 13.71 13.05
C ILE A 95 10.15 14.60 14.03
N THR A 96 11.16 14.05 14.71
CA THR A 96 12.00 14.80 15.66
C THR A 96 12.70 15.97 14.98
N ASP A 97 13.29 15.74 13.81
CA ASP A 97 13.99 16.78 13.04
C ASP A 97 13.02 17.85 12.53
N SER A 98 11.81 17.45 12.12
CA SER A 98 10.75 18.39 11.70
C SER A 98 10.29 19.28 12.86
N ASN A 99 10.06 18.69 14.04
CA ASN A 99 9.69 19.43 15.25
C ASN A 99 10.77 20.43 15.67
N LYS A 100 12.05 20.04 15.63
CA LYS A 100 13.18 20.93 15.91
C LYS A 100 13.20 22.13 14.96
N LYS A 101 13.03 21.90 13.65
CA LYS A 101 12.97 22.98 12.65
C LYS A 101 11.82 23.94 12.94
N GLN A 102 10.65 23.42 13.33
CA GLN A 102 9.50 24.26 13.69
C GLN A 102 9.76 25.08 14.95
N THR A 103 10.35 24.48 16.00
CA THR A 103 10.71 25.21 17.23
C THR A 103 11.72 26.32 16.95
N VAL A 104 12.78 26.04 16.18
CA VAL A 104 13.77 27.07 15.80
C VAL A 104 13.11 28.18 14.98
N SER A 105 12.22 27.84 14.05
CA SER A 105 11.46 28.83 13.28
C SER A 105 10.61 29.73 14.19
N MET A 106 9.92 29.16 15.19
CA MET A 106 9.13 29.94 16.16
C MET A 106 10.00 30.85 17.02
N TYR A 107 11.14 30.36 17.52
CA TYR A 107 12.08 31.19 18.28
C TYR A 107 12.63 32.36 17.44
N ASN A 108 13.01 32.10 16.19
CA ASN A 108 13.48 33.15 15.28
C ASN A 108 12.40 34.19 15.03
N VAL A 109 11.14 33.77 14.90
CA VAL A 109 9.99 34.66 14.78
C VAL A 109 9.85 35.52 16.05
N CYS A 110 9.83 34.94 17.24
CA CYS A 110 9.73 35.71 18.50
C CYS A 110 10.86 36.72 18.67
N ILE A 111 12.11 36.35 18.39
CA ILE A 111 13.26 37.27 18.48
C ILE A 111 13.10 38.47 17.53
N VAL A 112 12.55 38.25 16.33
CA VAL A 112 12.30 39.34 15.37
C VAL A 112 11.17 40.27 15.84
N TYR A 113 10.16 39.75 16.54
CA TYR A 113 9.03 40.54 17.04
C TYR A 113 9.30 41.25 18.39
N ASP A 114 10.12 40.65 19.26
CA ASP A 114 10.50 41.21 20.58
C ASP A 114 11.72 42.14 20.50
N GLY A 115 12.32 42.30 19.31
CA GLY A 115 13.48 43.15 19.03
C GLY A 115 13.16 44.58 18.54
N VAL A 116 11.95 45.10 18.82
CA VAL A 116 11.52 46.49 18.55
C VAL A 116 11.22 47.21 19.85
#